data_AF-F9XQN7-F1
#
_entry.id   AF-F9XQN7-F1
#
_cell.length_a   1.000
_cell.length_b   1.000
_cell.length_c   1.000
_cell.angle_alpha   90.00
_cell.angle_beta   90.00
_cell.angle_gamma   90.00
#
_symmetry.space_group_name_H-M   'P 1'
#
loop_
_entity.id
_entity.type
_entity.pdbx_description
1 polymer ?
#
loop_
_entity_poly.entity_id
_entity_poly.type
_entity_poly.pdbx_seq_one_letter_code
_entity_poly.pdbx_strand_id
1 'polypeptide(L)'
;MLQYNENGHITKPWNNGYGKTDAGTVFVYGTNDSLPSDAVQRIHKVWTADGTGGDRRGRLLYRGDFDDGRCYQYTTASSGFSAIANARAKKFPGPGSNDTEQGQNLWCVADVTVPSMEIGSEYSLYWVWDWPSSIADGLSHVTVVPQVYTTCMDIRVIA
;
A
#
# COMPACT_ATOMS: atom_id res chain seq x y z
N MET A 1 4.22 -0.95 12.10
CA MET A 1 3.92 0.09 11.09
C MET A 1 4.56 -0.32 9.77
N LEU A 2 3.78 -0.42 8.69
CA LEU A 2 4.30 -0.61 7.33
C LEU A 2 4.36 0.74 6.62
N GLN A 3 5.43 0.99 5.89
CA GLN A 3 5.63 2.24 5.13
C GLN A 3 5.88 1.96 3.66
N TYR A 4 5.35 2.81 2.79
CA TYR A 4 5.52 2.70 1.35
C TYR A 4 5.49 4.07 0.67
N ASN A 5 6.23 4.20 -0.43
CA ASN A 5 6.33 5.45 -1.18
C ASN A 5 5.14 5.57 -2.16
N GLU A 6 4.48 6.74 -2.16
CA GLU A 6 3.38 7.01 -3.10
C GLU A 6 3.84 7.10 -4.57
N ASN A 7 5.14 7.33 -4.80
CA ASN A 7 5.75 7.43 -6.13
C ASN A 7 5.02 8.40 -7.08
N GLY A 8 4.41 9.45 -6.52
CA GLY A 8 3.74 10.52 -7.24
C GLY A 8 2.29 10.22 -7.61
N HIS A 9 1.76 9.03 -7.31
CA HIS A 9 0.38 8.68 -7.67
C HIS A 9 -0.66 9.49 -6.89
N ILE A 10 -0.29 10.04 -5.74
CA ILE A 10 -1.16 10.82 -4.86
C ILE A 10 -0.89 12.32 -5.03
N THR A 11 0.38 12.73 -4.99
CA THR A 11 0.70 14.16 -5.05
C THR A 11 0.87 14.68 -6.48
N LYS A 12 1.01 13.82 -7.48
CA LYS A 12 1.03 14.20 -8.91
C LYS A 12 -0.05 13.44 -9.67
N PRO A 13 -1.34 13.57 -9.29
CA PRO A 13 -2.40 12.71 -9.81
C PRO A 13 -2.66 12.89 -11.31
N TRP A 14 -2.22 13.99 -11.92
CA TRP A 14 -2.26 14.21 -13.37
C TRP A 14 -1.30 13.30 -14.15
N ASN A 15 -0.32 12.67 -13.49
CA ASN A 15 0.54 11.65 -14.09
C ASN A 15 -0.13 10.27 -14.10
N ASN A 16 -1.26 10.11 -13.42
CA ASN A 16 -1.98 8.85 -13.38
C ASN A 16 -2.62 8.57 -14.74
N GLY A 17 -2.68 7.30 -15.12
CA GLY A 17 -3.40 6.88 -16.32
C GLY A 17 -4.90 7.19 -16.24
N TYR A 18 -5.59 7.08 -17.37
CA TYR A 18 -7.03 7.31 -17.44
C TYR A 18 -7.83 6.35 -16.54
N GLY A 19 -8.95 6.85 -16.04
CA GLY A 19 -9.93 6.07 -15.28
C GLY A 19 -9.59 5.82 -13.81
N LYS A 20 -8.55 6.46 -13.25
CA LYS A 20 -8.29 6.41 -11.80
C LYS A 20 -9.23 7.36 -11.07
N THR A 21 -10.14 6.80 -10.27
CA THR A 21 -11.16 7.57 -9.53
C THR A 21 -10.74 7.92 -8.12
N ASP A 22 -9.80 7.17 -7.54
CA ASP A 22 -9.30 7.32 -6.18
C ASP A 22 -7.83 6.87 -6.08
N ALA A 23 -7.28 6.82 -4.86
CA ALA A 23 -5.92 6.37 -4.56
C ALA A 23 -5.74 4.84 -4.58
N GLY A 24 -6.83 4.08 -4.67
CA GLY A 24 -6.84 2.64 -4.49
C GLY A 24 -6.84 2.23 -3.01
N THR A 25 -6.95 0.93 -2.79
CA THR A 25 -7.04 0.32 -1.45
C THR A 25 -5.84 -0.58 -1.21
N VAL A 26 -5.22 -0.44 -0.05
CA VAL A 26 -4.20 -1.34 0.46
C VAL A 26 -4.84 -2.44 1.29
N PHE A 27 -4.37 -3.66 1.08
CA PHE A 27 -4.67 -4.84 1.86
C PHE A 27 -3.36 -5.43 2.37
N VAL A 28 -3.33 -5.81 3.64
CA VAL A 28 -2.20 -6.54 4.21
C VAL A 28 -2.71 -7.85 4.75
N TYR A 29 -2.11 -8.93 4.25
CA TYR A 29 -2.38 -10.29 4.70
C TYR A 29 -1.18 -10.82 5.46
N GLY A 30 -1.39 -11.82 6.32
CA GLY A 30 -0.26 -12.50 6.95
C GLY A 30 -0.53 -13.95 7.34
N THR A 31 0.57 -14.69 7.48
CA THR A 31 0.61 -16.11 7.80
C THR A 31 1.93 -16.48 8.49
N ASN A 32 1.91 -17.49 9.35
CA ASN A 32 3.10 -18.16 9.89
C ASN A 32 3.45 -19.44 9.12
N ASP A 33 2.70 -19.75 8.06
CA ASP A 33 2.83 -20.93 7.21
C ASP A 33 2.84 -20.48 5.75
N SER A 34 3.82 -19.66 5.36
CA SER A 34 3.99 -19.18 3.98
C SER A 34 4.61 -20.27 3.11
N LEU A 35 4.27 -20.26 1.82
CA LEU A 35 4.75 -21.23 0.84
C LEU A 35 5.44 -20.53 -0.33
N PRO A 36 6.51 -21.12 -0.90
CA PRO A 36 7.12 -20.60 -2.13
C PRO A 36 6.16 -20.55 -3.33
N SER A 37 5.06 -21.31 -3.27
CA SER A 37 4.01 -21.36 -4.30
C SER A 37 2.85 -20.39 -4.04
N ASP A 38 2.95 -19.55 -3.01
CA ASP A 38 1.93 -18.54 -2.73
C ASP A 38 1.77 -17.59 -3.91
N ALA A 39 0.53 -17.43 -4.33
CA ALA A 39 0.15 -16.61 -5.47
C ALA A 39 -0.85 -15.57 -5.03
N VAL A 40 -0.67 -14.31 -5.44
CA VAL A 40 -1.53 -13.18 -5.03
C VAL A 40 -3.00 -13.45 -5.33
N GLN A 41 -3.32 -14.17 -6.41
CA GLN A 41 -4.70 -14.51 -6.79
C GLN A 41 -5.38 -15.51 -5.83
N ARG A 42 -4.60 -16.26 -5.05
CA ARG A 42 -5.11 -17.19 -4.03
C ARG A 42 -5.20 -16.56 -2.63
N ILE A 43 -4.64 -15.37 -2.45
CA ILE A 43 -4.57 -14.66 -1.17
C ILE A 43 -5.48 -13.42 -1.20
N HIS A 44 -5.29 -12.53 -2.18
CA HIS A 44 -5.97 -11.24 -2.25
C HIS A 44 -7.48 -11.41 -2.47
N LYS A 45 -8.29 -10.84 -1.56
CA LYS A 45 -9.75 -10.99 -1.50
C LYS A 45 -10.23 -12.44 -1.31
N VAL A 46 -9.33 -13.35 -0.93
CA VAL A 46 -9.62 -14.77 -0.65
C VAL A 46 -9.40 -15.09 0.82
N TRP A 47 -8.28 -14.66 1.40
CA TRP A 47 -8.06 -14.73 2.84
C TRP A 47 -8.91 -13.69 3.56
N THR A 48 -9.64 -14.12 4.59
CA THR A 48 -10.58 -13.31 5.36
C THR A 48 -9.97 -12.92 6.72
N ALA A 49 -10.52 -11.89 7.36
CA ALA A 49 -10.00 -11.39 8.63
C ALA A 49 -10.10 -12.42 9.79
N ASP A 50 -11.13 -13.27 9.74
CA ASP A 50 -11.33 -14.38 10.69
C ASP A 50 -10.43 -15.61 10.40
N GLY A 51 -9.65 -15.60 9.32
CA GLY A 51 -8.75 -16.68 8.93
C GLY A 51 -9.43 -17.92 8.36
N THR A 52 -10.71 -17.85 7.99
CA THR A 52 -11.46 -19.00 7.47
C THR A 52 -11.48 -19.10 5.94
N GLY A 53 -11.08 -18.03 5.25
CA GLY A 53 -11.03 -17.91 3.80
C GLY A 53 -9.86 -18.66 3.15
N GLY A 54 -10.03 -19.00 1.87
CA GLY A 54 -9.02 -19.71 1.08
C GLY A 54 -8.65 -21.07 1.68
N ASP A 55 -7.35 -21.30 1.81
CA ASP A 55 -6.75 -22.50 2.38
C ASP A 55 -6.52 -22.41 3.90
N ARG A 56 -7.00 -21.34 4.55
CA ARG A 56 -6.97 -21.14 6.01
C ARG A 56 -5.58 -21.05 6.64
N ARG A 57 -4.53 -20.86 5.85
CA ARG A 57 -3.17 -20.66 6.37
C ARG A 57 -2.95 -19.24 6.88
N GLY A 58 -3.59 -18.25 6.28
CA GLY A 58 -3.43 -16.86 6.67
C GLY A 58 -4.75 -16.10 6.80
N ARG A 59 -4.62 -14.80 7.03
CA ARG A 59 -5.76 -13.90 7.28
C ARG A 59 -5.51 -12.49 6.76
N LEU A 60 -6.57 -11.74 6.57
CA LEU A 60 -6.51 -10.29 6.34
C LEU A 60 -6.23 -9.58 7.67
N LEU A 61 -5.19 -8.74 7.70
CA LEU A 61 -4.75 -7.99 8.88
C LEU A 61 -5.09 -6.50 8.79
N TYR A 62 -5.09 -5.94 7.59
CA TYR A 62 -5.39 -4.54 7.36
C TYR A 62 -6.09 -4.34 6.01
N ARG A 63 -7.04 -3.40 5.99
CA ARG A 63 -7.64 -2.87 4.77
C ARG A 63 -7.88 -1.37 4.97
N GLY A 64 -7.37 -0.56 4.06
CA GLY A 64 -7.55 0.89 4.10
C GLY A 64 -7.10 1.56 2.81
N ASP A 65 -7.25 2.88 2.73
CA ASP A 65 -6.84 3.63 1.55
C ASP A 65 -5.31 3.60 1.40
N PHE A 66 -4.82 3.63 0.15
CA PHE A 66 -3.38 3.74 -0.11
C PHE A 66 -2.83 5.09 0.38
N ASP A 67 -3.59 6.17 0.17
CA ASP A 67 -3.28 7.50 0.66
C ASP A 67 -3.73 7.64 2.13
N ASP A 68 -2.78 7.79 3.04
CA ASP A 68 -3.05 8.04 4.47
C ASP A 68 -3.42 9.51 4.77
N GLY A 69 -3.50 10.35 3.72
CA GLY A 69 -3.80 11.77 3.79
C GLY A 69 -2.64 12.65 4.26
N ARG A 70 -1.48 12.06 4.51
CA ARG A 70 -0.28 12.74 5.05
C ARG A 70 0.90 12.65 4.11
N CYS A 71 1.10 11.49 3.49
CA CYS A 71 2.29 11.20 2.69
C CYS A 71 2.43 12.09 1.46
N TYR A 72 3.66 12.26 1.01
CA TYR A 72 3.96 13.06 -0.17
C TYR A 72 5.37 12.76 -0.72
N GLN A 73 5.55 13.00 -2.01
CA GLN A 73 6.84 12.92 -2.68
C GLN A 73 7.39 14.29 -3.10
N TYR A 74 8.62 14.55 -2.64
CA TYR A 74 9.51 15.61 -3.06
C TYR A 74 10.46 15.10 -4.15
N THR A 75 10.68 15.90 -5.19
CA THR A 75 11.73 15.63 -6.18
C THR A 75 12.84 16.67 -6.06
N THR A 76 14.08 16.28 -6.38
CA THR A 76 15.29 17.10 -6.19
C THR A 76 15.41 18.33 -7.10
N ALA A 77 14.51 18.52 -8.08
CA ALA A 77 14.47 19.74 -8.88
C ALA A 77 13.57 20.80 -8.21
N SER A 78 14.10 22.00 -8.03
CA SER A 78 13.47 23.16 -7.37
C SER A 78 12.17 23.68 -8.04
N SER A 79 11.76 23.10 -9.17
CA SER A 79 10.49 23.34 -9.88
C SER A 79 9.52 22.14 -9.82
N GLY A 80 9.84 21.07 -9.07
CA GLY A 80 9.22 19.75 -9.20
C GLY A 80 8.17 19.34 -8.15
N PHE A 81 7.80 20.22 -7.21
CA PHE A 81 6.79 19.94 -6.19
C PHE A 81 5.39 20.28 -6.69
N SER A 82 4.45 19.36 -6.50
CA SER A 82 3.04 19.69 -6.70
C SER A 82 2.53 20.62 -5.61
N ALA A 83 1.48 21.37 -5.90
CA ALA A 83 0.76 22.13 -4.88
C ALA A 83 0.27 21.22 -3.73
N ILE A 84 -0.09 19.97 -4.04
CA ILE A 84 -0.53 18.96 -3.06
C ILE A 84 0.62 18.60 -2.12
N ALA A 85 1.79 18.24 -2.64
CA ALA A 85 2.96 17.91 -1.83
C ALA A 85 3.38 19.09 -0.94
N ASN A 86 3.42 20.31 -1.49
CA ASN A 86 3.74 21.52 -0.74
C ASN A 86 2.75 21.79 0.40
N ALA A 87 1.45 21.58 0.17
CA ALA A 87 0.43 21.76 1.20
C ALA A 87 0.56 20.70 2.31
N ARG A 88 0.82 19.45 1.95
CA ARG A 88 1.02 18.35 2.92
C ARG A 88 2.27 18.56 3.75
N ALA A 89 3.42 18.86 3.14
CA ALA A 89 4.67 19.08 3.87
C ALA A 89 4.62 20.26 4.86
N LYS A 90 3.84 21.31 4.56
CA LYS A 90 3.59 22.40 5.51
C LYS A 90 2.83 21.94 6.76
N LYS A 91 1.94 20.94 6.62
CA LYS A 91 1.08 20.43 7.70
C LYS A 91 1.71 19.25 8.43
N PHE A 92 2.44 18.41 7.71
CA PHE A 92 3.07 17.18 8.16
C PHE A 92 4.54 17.23 7.77
N PRO A 93 5.42 17.80 8.60
CA PRO A 93 6.84 17.85 8.30
C PRO A 93 7.42 16.42 8.19
N GLY A 94 8.06 16.14 7.06
CA GLY A 94 8.79 14.88 6.83
C GLY A 94 10.13 14.83 7.57
N PRO A 95 10.89 13.72 7.42
CA PRO A 95 12.13 13.48 8.15
C PRO A 95 13.29 14.42 7.73
N GLY A 96 13.26 14.94 6.51
CA GLY A 96 14.17 16.00 6.04
C GLY A 96 15.31 15.49 5.15
N SER A 97 16.07 16.39 4.54
CA SER A 97 17.05 16.04 3.48
C SER A 97 18.22 15.17 3.94
N ASN A 98 18.43 15.01 5.24
CA ASN A 98 19.51 14.19 5.80
C ASN A 98 19.09 12.73 6.03
N ASP A 99 17.79 12.42 5.90
CA ASP A 99 17.30 11.05 5.95
C ASP A 99 17.73 10.31 4.68
N THR A 100 18.46 9.22 4.83
CA THR A 100 19.08 8.51 3.71
C THR A 100 18.10 7.64 2.92
N GLU A 101 16.94 7.34 3.50
CA GLU A 101 15.94 6.44 2.97
C GLU A 101 14.81 7.21 2.28
N GLN A 102 14.19 8.14 3.02
CA GLN A 102 13.05 8.94 2.56
C GLN A 102 13.48 10.30 2.03
N GLY A 103 14.62 10.83 2.49
CA GLY A 103 15.00 12.22 2.23
C GLY A 103 13.88 13.17 2.64
N GLN A 104 13.54 14.12 1.77
CA GLN A 104 12.46 15.06 2.05
C GLN A 104 11.04 14.47 1.92
N ASN A 105 10.89 13.24 1.43
CA ASN A 105 9.58 12.60 1.26
C ASN A 105 8.99 12.22 2.62
N LEU A 106 7.66 12.13 2.68
CA LEU A 106 6.97 11.44 3.77
C LEU A 106 6.27 10.22 3.18
N TRP A 107 6.69 9.01 3.57
CA TRP A 107 6.05 7.77 3.10
C TRP A 107 4.66 7.57 3.71
N CYS A 108 3.79 6.89 2.95
CA CYS A 108 2.46 6.53 3.42
C CYS A 108 2.57 5.38 4.41
N VAL A 109 1.63 5.33 5.36
CA VAL A 109 1.64 4.39 6.47
C VAL A 109 0.39 3.51 6.48
N ALA A 110 0.58 2.22 6.72
CA ALA A 110 -0.46 1.31 7.19
C ALA A 110 -0.11 0.77 8.58
N ASP A 111 -0.98 1.01 9.55
CA ASP A 111 -0.85 0.46 10.90
C ASP A 111 -1.46 -0.94 10.97
N VAL A 112 -0.58 -1.93 10.81
CA VAL A 112 -0.93 -3.35 10.80
C VAL A 112 -0.67 -3.95 12.18
N THR A 113 -1.69 -4.57 12.77
CA THR A 113 -1.57 -5.39 13.98
C THR A 113 -1.39 -6.84 13.57
N VAL A 114 -0.26 -7.44 13.96
CA VAL A 114 -0.03 -8.88 13.83
C VAL A 114 -0.57 -9.62 15.05
N PRO A 115 -0.95 -10.91 14.92
CA PRO A 115 -1.35 -11.72 16.07
C PRO A 115 -0.26 -11.80 17.14
N SER A 116 -0.65 -12.15 18.38
CA SER A 116 0.34 -12.53 19.40
C SER A 116 1.04 -13.81 18.96
N MET A 117 2.37 -13.79 19.01
CA MET A 117 3.24 -14.85 18.53
C MET A 117 4.42 -15.02 19.48
N GLU A 118 5.07 -16.18 19.43
CA GLU A 118 6.27 -16.44 20.23
C GLU A 118 7.45 -15.57 19.74
N ILE A 119 8.28 -15.10 20.67
CA ILE A 119 9.49 -14.35 20.34
C ILE A 119 10.41 -15.24 19.49
N GLY A 120 10.95 -14.68 18.41
CA GLY A 120 11.82 -15.38 17.45
C GLY A 120 11.07 -16.09 16.33
N SER A 121 9.74 -16.19 16.39
CA SER A 121 8.93 -16.72 15.29
C SER A 121 8.98 -15.81 14.06
N GLU A 122 8.84 -16.43 12.90
CA GLU A 122 8.75 -15.74 11.61
C GLU A 122 7.28 -15.60 11.19
N TYR A 123 7.00 -14.50 10.51
CA TYR A 123 5.67 -14.19 9.99
C TYR A 123 5.81 -13.54 8.64
N SER A 124 5.09 -14.04 7.64
CA SER A 124 5.11 -13.48 6.30
C SER A 124 3.93 -12.52 6.15
N LEU A 125 4.21 -11.33 5.61
CA LEU A 125 3.23 -10.34 5.23
C LEU A 125 3.16 -10.20 3.72
N TYR A 126 1.94 -10.08 3.18
CA TYR A 126 1.70 -9.76 1.79
C TYR A 126 1.00 -8.41 1.73
N TRP A 127 1.71 -7.39 1.23
CA TRP A 127 1.16 -6.07 0.99
C TRP A 127 0.65 -6.03 -0.45
N VAL A 128 -0.62 -5.68 -0.63
CA VAL A 128 -1.30 -5.60 -1.92
C VAL A 128 -1.97 -4.24 -2.06
N TRP A 129 -1.65 -3.51 -3.12
CA TRP A 129 -2.35 -2.29 -3.51
C TRP A 129 -3.22 -2.56 -4.74
N ASP A 130 -4.53 -2.48 -4.53
CA ASP A 130 -5.56 -2.65 -5.55
C ASP A 130 -6.01 -1.28 -6.04
N TRP A 131 -5.68 -0.95 -7.28
CA TRP A 131 -5.89 0.38 -7.85
C TRP A 131 -6.48 0.30 -9.26
N PRO A 132 -7.73 -0.14 -9.41
CA PRO A 132 -8.33 -0.36 -10.73
C PRO A 132 -8.56 0.94 -11.50
N SER A 133 -8.70 0.84 -12.82
CA SER A 133 -9.22 1.92 -13.67
C SER A 133 -10.67 1.63 -14.04
N SER A 134 -11.52 2.66 -13.99
CA SER A 134 -12.88 2.64 -14.53
C SER A 134 -12.91 3.42 -15.86
N ILE A 135 -13.18 2.73 -16.96
CA ILE A 135 -13.20 3.31 -18.31
C ILE A 135 -14.63 3.26 -18.85
N ALA A 136 -15.20 4.43 -19.13
CA ALA A 136 -16.51 4.53 -19.79
C ALA A 136 -16.36 4.48 -21.31
N ASP A 137 -17.21 3.70 -21.99
CA ASP A 137 -17.21 3.57 -23.46
C ASP A 137 -18.11 4.60 -24.18
N GLY A 138 -18.73 5.51 -23.44
CA GLY A 138 -19.68 6.49 -23.96
C GLY A 138 -21.10 5.96 -24.21
N LEU A 139 -21.34 4.66 -24.00
CA LEU A 139 -22.64 3.98 -24.16
C LEU A 139 -23.25 3.55 -22.82
N SER A 140 -22.87 4.22 -21.73
CA SER A 140 -23.24 3.87 -20.34
C SER A 140 -22.61 2.57 -19.81
N HIS A 141 -21.67 1.95 -20.52
CA HIS A 141 -20.92 0.82 -19.97
C HIS A 141 -19.62 1.32 -19.33
N VAL A 142 -19.32 0.80 -18.15
CA VAL A 142 -18.07 1.05 -17.44
C VAL A 142 -17.29 -0.26 -17.37
N THR A 143 -16.13 -0.28 -17.98
CA THR A 143 -15.18 -1.40 -17.87
C THR A 143 -14.22 -1.14 -16.72
N VAL A 144 -14.11 -2.11 -15.81
CA VAL A 144 -13.14 -2.08 -14.72
C VAL A 144 -11.90 -2.86 -15.16
N VAL A 145 -10.78 -2.16 -15.30
CA VAL A 145 -9.48 -2.76 -15.60
C VAL A 145 -8.70 -2.92 -14.30
N PRO A 146 -8.44 -4.15 -13.83
CA PRO A 146 -7.72 -4.38 -12.60
C PRO A 146 -6.25 -3.99 -12.76
N GLN A 147 -5.70 -3.33 -11.73
CA GLN A 147 -4.27 -3.08 -11.62
C GLN A 147 -3.90 -3.32 -10.16
N VAL A 148 -2.99 -4.26 -9.94
CA VAL A 148 -2.60 -4.72 -8.61
C VAL A 148 -1.09 -4.67 -8.52
N TYR A 149 -0.61 -4.05 -7.46
CA TYR A 149 0.80 -4.07 -7.07
C TYR A 149 0.92 -4.90 -5.79
N THR A 150 1.99 -5.66 -5.67
CA THR A 150 2.20 -6.49 -4.48
C THR A 150 3.67 -6.60 -4.15
N THR A 151 3.95 -6.75 -2.87
CA THR A 151 5.23 -7.22 -2.36
C THR A 151 4.99 -8.15 -1.17
N CYS A 152 5.93 -9.05 -0.91
CA CYS A 152 5.94 -9.88 0.29
C CYS A 152 7.16 -9.56 1.14
N MET A 153 7.05 -9.82 2.44
CA MET A 153 8.13 -9.63 3.39
C MET A 153 8.00 -10.59 4.55
N ASP A 154 9.11 -11.16 4.96
CA ASP A 154 9.19 -11.98 6.16
C ASP A 154 9.70 -11.09 7.30
N ILE A 155 8.98 -11.13 8.42
CA ILE A 155 9.34 -10.41 9.64
C ILE A 155 9.63 -11.43 10.74
N ARG A 156 10.50 -11.04 11.68
CA ARG A 156 10.77 -11.81 12.89
C ARG A 156 10.29 -11.04 14.10
N VAL A 157 9.59 -11.73 15.00
CA VAL A 157 9.12 -11.14 16.26
C VAL A 157 10.30 -11.01 17.22
N ILE A 158 10.53 -9.80 17.71
CA ILE A 158 11.59 -9.45 18.68
C ILE A 158 10.97 -9.00 20.01
N ALA A 159 11.75 -9.05 21.09
CA ALA A 159 11.36 -8.67 22.44
C ALA A 159 11.24 -7.15 22.62
#